data_AF-A0A2U3W710-F1
#
_entry.id   AF-A0A2U3W710-F1
#
_cell.length_a   1.000
_cell.length_b   1.000
_cell.length_c   1.000
_cell.angle_alpha   90.00
_cell.angle_beta   90.00
_cell.angle_gamma   90.00
#
_symmetry.space_group_name_H-M   'P 1'
#
loop_
_entity.id
_entity.type
_entity.pdbx_description
1 polymer ?
#
loop_
_entity_poly.entity_id
_entity_poly.type
_entity_poly.pdbx_seq_one_letter_code
_entity_poly.pdbx_strand_id
1 'polypeptide(L)'
;MPSWIGAVILPLSGLLLSLPAGAEVKARSCGEVRQAYGAKGFSLADIPYQEIAGEHLRICPQEYTCCTTEMEDKLSQQSKLEFENLVEETSHFVRTTFVSRHKKFDEFFRELLENAEKSLNDMFVRTYGMLYMQNSEVFQDLFTELKRYYTGGNVNLEEMLNDFWARLLERMFQLINPQYHFSEDYLECVSKYTDQLKPFGDVPRKLKIQVTRAFIAARTFVQGLTVGREVANRVSKVSPTPGCIRALMKMLYCPYCRGLPTVRPCKNYCLNVMKGCLANQADLDTEWNLFIDAMLLVAERLEGPFNIESVMDPIDVKISEAIMNMQENSMQVSAK
;
A
#
# COMPACT_ATOMS: atom_id res chain seq x y z
N MET A 1 -57.54 -27.87 -5.31
CA MET A 1 -58.26 -29.10 -5.72
C MET A 1 -57.93 -29.37 -7.17
N PRO A 2 -57.62 -30.60 -7.61
CA PRO A 2 -57.40 -31.85 -6.85
C PRO A 2 -55.91 -32.27 -6.91
N SER A 3 -55.19 -32.69 -5.86
CA SER A 3 -55.41 -33.77 -4.87
C SER A 3 -55.63 -35.14 -5.49
N TRP A 4 -54.55 -35.86 -5.80
CA TRP A 4 -54.57 -37.32 -5.94
C TRP A 4 -53.46 -37.93 -5.10
N ILE A 5 -53.92 -38.48 -3.97
CA ILE A 5 -53.23 -39.35 -3.03
C ILE A 5 -53.15 -40.73 -3.69
N GLY A 6 -51.98 -41.35 -3.66
CA GLY A 6 -51.75 -42.73 -4.09
C GLY A 6 -50.71 -43.38 -3.19
N ALA A 7 -51.08 -43.62 -1.94
CA ALA A 7 -50.33 -44.43 -1.01
C ALA A 7 -50.38 -45.90 -1.48
N VAL A 8 -49.21 -46.48 -1.78
CA VAL A 8 -49.07 -47.92 -1.98
C VAL A 8 -48.52 -48.51 -0.69
N ILE A 9 -49.43 -49.09 0.10
CA ILE A 9 -49.14 -49.97 1.21
C ILE A 9 -48.84 -51.35 0.62
N LEU A 10 -47.62 -51.86 0.82
CA LEU A 10 -47.27 -53.27 0.58
C LEU A 10 -46.96 -53.94 1.92
N PRO A 11 -47.40 -55.20 2.11
CA PRO A 11 -47.41 -55.85 3.41
C PRO A 11 -46.02 -56.34 3.83
N LEU A 12 -45.71 -56.12 5.10
CA LEU A 12 -44.65 -56.80 5.86
C LEU A 12 -45.00 -58.28 6.01
N SER A 13 -44.20 -59.16 5.42
CA SER A 13 -44.15 -60.57 5.79
C SER A 13 -42.73 -61.12 5.70
N GLY A 14 -42.17 -61.29 6.89
CA GLY A 14 -41.02 -62.10 7.33
C GLY A 14 -40.12 -62.76 6.28
N LEU A 15 -38.87 -62.29 6.25
CA LEU A 15 -37.72 -63.17 6.09
C LEU A 15 -36.80 -62.96 7.30
N LEU A 16 -36.91 -63.86 8.28
CA LEU A 16 -35.93 -64.04 9.34
C LEU A 16 -34.64 -64.58 8.70
N LEU A 17 -33.77 -63.67 8.25
CA LEU A 17 -32.37 -63.99 7.97
C LEU A 17 -31.61 -63.78 9.27
N SER A 18 -31.23 -64.90 9.88
CA SER A 18 -30.28 -65.01 10.97
C SER A 18 -29.04 -64.16 10.70
N LEU A 19 -28.84 -63.12 11.52
CA LEU A 19 -27.57 -62.40 11.63
C LEU A 19 -26.47 -63.41 12.03
N PRO A 20 -25.36 -63.54 11.28
CA PRO A 20 -24.15 -64.07 11.87
C PRO A 20 -23.69 -63.08 12.94
N ALA A 21 -23.69 -63.54 14.19
CA ALA A 21 -23.02 -62.89 15.29
C ALA A 21 -21.53 -62.66 14.92
N GLY A 22 -21.05 -61.44 15.18
CA GLY A 22 -19.62 -61.14 15.26
C GLY A 22 -18.87 -61.13 13.92
N ALA A 23 -19.12 -60.12 13.08
CA ALA A 23 -18.02 -59.59 12.28
C ALA A 23 -17.11 -58.82 13.25
N GLU A 24 -16.08 -59.50 13.75
CA GLU A 24 -14.95 -58.86 14.42
C GLU A 24 -14.43 -57.77 13.47
N VAL A 25 -14.71 -56.50 13.77
CA VAL A 25 -14.19 -55.37 13.01
C VAL A 25 -12.67 -55.43 13.17
N LYS A 26 -11.97 -56.03 12.20
CA LYS A 26 -10.51 -56.01 12.16
C LYS A 26 -10.10 -54.54 12.24
N ALA A 27 -9.51 -54.17 13.38
CA ALA A 27 -9.01 -52.82 13.60
C ALA A 27 -8.10 -52.45 12.43
N ARG A 28 -8.43 -51.37 11.71
CA ARG A 28 -7.64 -50.98 10.55
C ARG A 28 -6.26 -50.51 11.04
N SER A 29 -5.25 -50.81 10.24
CA SER A 29 -3.87 -50.42 10.53
C SER A 29 -3.69 -48.93 10.31
N CYS A 30 -3.00 -48.26 11.24
CA CYS A 30 -2.61 -46.86 11.10
C CYS A 30 -1.26 -46.67 10.38
N GLY A 31 -0.75 -47.71 9.71
CA GLY A 31 0.56 -47.70 9.05
C GLY A 31 0.71 -46.59 8.00
N GLU A 32 -0.30 -46.34 7.17
CA GLU A 32 -0.27 -45.27 6.16
C GLU A 32 -0.22 -43.88 6.81
N VAL A 33 -0.98 -43.68 7.90
CA VAL A 33 -0.98 -42.44 8.68
C VAL A 33 0.38 -42.22 9.33
N ARG A 34 0.98 -43.28 9.89
CA ARG A 34 2.33 -43.25 10.47
C ARG A 34 3.37 -42.79 9.46
N GLN A 35 3.32 -43.33 8.24
CA GLN A 35 4.23 -42.92 7.16
C GLN A 35 3.99 -41.46 6.75
N ALA A 36 2.73 -41.06 6.54
CA ALA A 36 2.39 -39.72 6.09
C ALA A 36 2.67 -38.64 7.15
N TYR A 37 2.51 -38.97 8.43
CA TYR A 37 2.84 -38.11 9.57
C TYR A 37 4.35 -37.97 9.74
N GLY A 38 5.10 -39.07 9.61
CA GLY A 38 6.57 -39.04 9.59
C GLY A 38 7.15 -38.25 8.42
N ALA A 39 6.53 -38.31 7.24
CA ALA A 39 6.92 -37.52 6.07
C ALA A 39 6.77 -36.00 6.30
N LYS A 40 5.96 -35.58 7.27
CA LYS A 40 5.85 -34.19 7.72
C LYS A 40 6.85 -33.80 8.81
N GLY A 41 7.75 -34.70 9.19
CA GLY A 41 8.82 -34.45 10.16
C GLY A 41 8.39 -34.60 11.62
N PHE A 42 7.21 -35.17 11.90
CA PHE A 42 6.76 -35.39 13.27
C PHE A 42 7.30 -36.71 13.86
N SER A 43 7.44 -36.74 15.20
CA SER A 43 7.82 -37.94 15.95
C SER A 43 6.79 -39.06 15.78
N LEU A 44 7.27 -40.30 15.63
CA LEU A 44 6.44 -41.49 15.49
C LEU A 44 6.13 -42.19 16.83
N ALA A 45 6.53 -41.61 17.95
CA ALA A 45 6.38 -42.21 19.28
C ALA A 45 4.91 -42.37 19.69
N ASP A 46 4.07 -41.40 19.35
CA ASP A 46 2.71 -41.28 19.89
C ASP A 46 1.61 -41.73 18.91
N ILE A 47 1.99 -42.50 17.88
CA ILE A 47 1.07 -42.94 16.82
C ILE A 47 0.57 -44.35 17.13
N PRO A 48 -0.76 -44.54 17.27
CA PRO A 48 -1.35 -45.85 17.44
C PRO A 48 -0.97 -46.80 16.28
N TYR A 49 -0.76 -48.08 16.57
CA TYR A 49 -0.54 -49.09 15.52
C TYR A 49 -1.84 -49.48 14.81
N GLN A 50 -2.96 -49.41 15.53
CA GLN A 50 -4.31 -49.71 15.06
C GLN A 50 -5.25 -48.57 15.47
N GLU A 51 -6.40 -48.47 14.80
CA GLU A 51 -7.44 -47.51 15.14
C GLU A 51 -7.88 -47.62 16.62
N ILE A 52 -7.95 -46.48 17.30
CA ILE A 52 -8.43 -46.33 18.67
C ILE A 52 -9.78 -45.59 18.69
N ALA A 53 -10.53 -45.66 19.79
CA ALA A 53 -11.73 -44.83 19.97
C ALA A 53 -11.36 -43.34 20.03
N GLY A 54 -12.04 -42.48 19.26
CA GLY A 54 -11.73 -41.06 19.11
C GLY A 54 -12.47 -40.11 20.03
N GLU A 55 -12.96 -40.57 21.19
CA GLU A 55 -13.70 -39.72 22.15
C GLU A 55 -12.88 -38.53 22.67
N HIS A 56 -11.55 -38.64 22.64
CA HIS A 56 -10.60 -37.58 23.04
C HIS A 56 -10.40 -36.47 22.01
N LEU A 57 -10.95 -36.62 20.79
CA LEU A 57 -10.78 -35.65 19.71
C LEU A 57 -11.67 -34.42 19.91
N ARG A 58 -11.13 -33.25 19.61
CA ARG A 58 -11.78 -31.94 19.78
C ARG A 58 -12.24 -31.31 18.47
N ILE A 59 -11.58 -31.62 17.35
CA ILE A 59 -11.80 -30.99 16.04
C ILE A 59 -12.33 -32.02 15.04
N CYS A 60 -11.69 -33.18 14.97
CA CYS A 60 -12.09 -34.28 14.11
C CYS A 60 -13.34 -35.00 14.63
N PRO A 61 -14.10 -35.67 13.75
CA PRO A 61 -15.23 -36.49 14.18
C PRO A 61 -14.80 -37.53 15.22
N GLN A 62 -15.58 -37.67 16.29
CA GLN A 62 -15.36 -38.63 17.38
C GLN A 62 -15.78 -40.05 16.94
N GLU A 63 -15.04 -40.60 15.98
CA GLU A 63 -15.15 -41.96 15.44
C GLU A 63 -13.87 -42.75 15.75
N TYR A 64 -13.71 -43.96 15.21
CA TYR A 64 -12.41 -44.66 15.22
C TYR A 64 -11.34 -43.82 14.50
N THR A 65 -10.16 -43.72 15.12
CA THR A 65 -9.12 -42.76 14.71
C THR A 65 -7.70 -43.33 14.85
N CYS A 66 -6.79 -42.82 14.03
CA CYS A 66 -5.35 -43.01 14.11
C CYS A 66 -4.63 -41.83 14.78
N CYS A 67 -5.36 -40.84 15.31
CA CYS A 67 -4.79 -39.68 15.98
C CYS A 67 -5.02 -39.70 17.49
N THR A 68 -3.98 -39.40 18.26
CA THR A 68 -4.09 -38.98 19.67
C THR A 68 -4.42 -37.49 19.78
N THR A 69 -4.74 -37.00 20.98
CA THR A 69 -4.93 -35.54 21.23
C THR A 69 -3.68 -34.74 20.82
N GLU A 70 -2.49 -35.25 21.12
CA GLU A 70 -1.23 -34.57 20.76
C GLU A 70 -1.02 -34.52 19.25
N MET A 71 -1.36 -35.59 18.51
CA MET A 71 -1.33 -35.58 17.05
C MET A 71 -2.33 -34.56 16.49
N GLU A 72 -3.54 -34.50 17.04
CA GLU A 72 -4.57 -33.54 16.61
C GLU A 72 -4.10 -32.09 16.81
N ASP A 73 -3.48 -31.79 17.96
CA ASP A 73 -2.94 -30.46 18.26
C ASP A 73 -1.76 -30.09 17.33
N LYS A 74 -0.82 -31.01 17.09
CA LYS A 74 0.32 -30.79 16.18
C LYS A 74 -0.13 -30.57 14.73
N LEU A 75 -1.06 -31.39 14.24
CA LEU A 75 -1.63 -31.24 12.89
C LEU A 75 -2.44 -29.95 12.75
N SER A 76 -3.13 -29.54 13.80
CA SER A 76 -3.84 -28.26 13.84
C SER A 76 -2.88 -27.09 13.68
N GLN A 77 -1.77 -27.07 14.43
CA GLN A 77 -0.71 -26.06 14.26
C GLN A 77 -0.07 -26.11 12.88
N GLN A 78 0.17 -27.31 12.33
CA GLN A 78 0.69 -27.46 10.98
C GLN A 78 -0.25 -26.86 9.93
N SER A 79 -1.56 -27.09 10.05
CA SER A 79 -2.55 -26.53 9.12
C SER A 79 -2.58 -25.01 9.14
N LYS A 80 -2.39 -24.43 10.33
CA LYS A 80 -2.25 -22.99 10.52
C LYS A 80 -1.01 -22.47 9.81
N LEU A 81 0.16 -23.07 10.05
CA LEU A 81 1.43 -22.63 9.46
C LEU A 81 1.41 -22.73 7.93
N GLU A 82 0.87 -23.83 7.38
CA GLU A 82 0.73 -24.00 5.93
C GLU A 82 -0.18 -22.93 5.30
N PHE A 83 -1.26 -22.55 5.99
CA PHE A 83 -2.12 -21.46 5.55
C PHE A 83 -1.42 -20.10 5.63
N GLU A 84 -0.75 -19.80 6.73
CA GLU A 84 0.00 -18.54 6.92
C GLU A 84 1.08 -18.37 5.84
N ASN A 85 1.85 -19.43 5.57
CA ASN A 85 2.85 -19.44 4.50
C ASN A 85 2.23 -19.20 3.11
N LEU A 86 1.09 -19.85 2.81
CA LEU A 86 0.41 -19.66 1.54
C LEU A 86 -0.08 -18.20 1.35
N VAL A 87 -0.60 -17.57 2.40
CA VAL A 87 -1.00 -16.16 2.38
C VAL A 87 0.23 -15.26 2.21
N GLU A 88 1.32 -15.56 2.90
CA GLU A 88 2.58 -14.82 2.76
C GLU A 88 3.15 -14.90 1.33
N GLU A 89 3.20 -16.09 0.75
CA GLU A 89 3.67 -16.33 -0.62
C GLU A 89 2.77 -15.64 -1.64
N THR A 90 1.45 -15.79 -1.52
CA THR A 90 0.49 -15.21 -2.47
C THR A 90 0.48 -13.67 -2.41
N SER A 91 0.69 -13.09 -1.23
CA SER A 91 0.76 -11.63 -1.05
C SER A 91 2.12 -11.03 -1.44
N HIS A 92 3.16 -11.85 -1.66
CA HIS A 92 4.52 -11.39 -1.94
C HIS A 92 4.59 -10.42 -3.13
N PHE A 93 3.89 -10.73 -4.22
CA PHE A 93 3.91 -9.89 -5.42
C PHE A 93 3.38 -8.48 -5.14
N VAL A 94 2.23 -8.36 -4.46
CA VAL A 94 1.62 -7.07 -4.13
C VAL A 94 2.55 -6.28 -3.20
N ARG A 95 3.05 -6.91 -2.13
CA ARG A 95 3.97 -6.28 -1.17
C ARG A 95 5.21 -5.73 -1.84
N THR A 96 5.90 -6.56 -2.62
CA THR A 96 7.15 -6.18 -3.30
C THR A 96 6.93 -5.14 -4.40
N THR A 97 5.79 -5.18 -5.09
CA THR A 97 5.42 -4.16 -6.08
C THR A 97 5.32 -2.79 -5.45
N PHE A 98 4.57 -2.63 -4.35
CA PHE A 98 4.47 -1.33 -3.67
C PHE A 98 5.82 -0.83 -3.15
N VAL A 99 6.64 -1.73 -2.56
CA VAL A 99 8.00 -1.38 -2.12
C VAL A 99 8.85 -0.86 -3.27
N SER A 100 8.88 -1.60 -4.38
CA SER A 100 9.69 -1.25 -5.54
C SER A 100 9.24 0.04 -6.20
N ARG A 101 7.92 0.22 -6.39
CA ARG A 101 7.36 1.41 -7.02
C ARG A 101 7.54 2.65 -6.13
N HIS A 102 7.26 2.54 -4.83
CA HIS A 102 7.54 3.63 -3.89
C HIS A 102 9.00 4.10 -4.02
N LYS A 103 9.95 3.16 -3.93
CA LYS A 103 11.38 3.48 -4.01
C LYS A 103 11.73 4.21 -5.30
N LYS A 104 11.31 3.70 -6.45
CA LYS A 104 11.61 4.29 -7.76
C LYS A 104 11.06 5.71 -7.91
N PHE A 105 9.81 5.93 -7.53
CA PHE A 105 9.20 7.26 -7.65
C PHE A 105 9.78 8.25 -6.63
N ASP A 106 10.09 7.80 -5.41
CA ASP A 106 10.72 8.65 -4.41
C ASP A 106 12.13 9.08 -4.82
N GLU A 107 12.95 8.16 -5.33
CA GLU A 107 14.28 8.46 -5.88
C GLU A 107 14.18 9.45 -7.05
N PHE A 108 13.30 9.17 -8.02
CA PHE A 108 13.10 10.04 -9.19
C PHE A 108 12.72 11.48 -8.81
N PHE A 109 11.73 11.68 -7.93
CA PHE A 109 11.31 13.03 -7.56
C PHE A 109 12.38 13.78 -6.76
N ARG A 110 13.15 13.10 -5.92
CA ARG A 110 14.28 13.72 -5.19
C ARG A 110 15.37 14.17 -6.16
N GLU A 111 15.78 13.30 -7.07
CA GLU A 111 16.78 13.62 -8.09
C GLU A 111 16.33 14.77 -8.98
N LEU A 112 15.06 14.80 -9.38
CA LEU A 112 14.49 15.91 -10.15
C LEU A 112 14.64 17.26 -9.43
N LEU A 113 14.32 17.32 -8.13
CA LEU A 113 14.46 18.54 -7.33
C LEU A 113 15.92 18.98 -7.18
N GLU A 114 16.83 18.03 -6.96
CA GLU A 114 18.27 18.30 -6.87
C GLU A 114 18.84 18.80 -8.21
N ASN A 115 18.42 18.20 -9.32
CA ASN A 115 18.84 18.59 -10.66
C ASN A 115 18.30 19.98 -11.04
N ALA A 116 17.04 20.28 -10.70
CA ALA A 116 16.45 21.60 -10.94
C ALA A 116 17.16 22.71 -10.14
N GLU A 117 17.49 22.44 -8.86
CA GLU A 117 18.27 23.38 -8.04
C GLU A 117 19.66 23.64 -8.63
N LYS A 118 20.34 22.57 -9.04
CA LYS A 118 21.65 22.66 -9.66
C LYS A 118 21.59 23.41 -11.00
N SER A 119 20.60 23.13 -11.85
CA SER A 119 20.40 23.82 -13.12
C SER A 119 20.18 25.32 -12.91
N LEU A 120 19.31 25.69 -11.96
CA LEU A 120 19.09 27.09 -11.60
C LEU A 120 20.39 27.75 -11.17
N ASN A 121 21.13 27.13 -10.26
CA ASN A 121 22.39 27.68 -9.79
C ASN A 121 23.41 27.86 -10.93
N ASP A 122 23.62 26.84 -11.75
CA ASP A 122 24.58 26.87 -12.85
C ASP A 122 24.21 27.93 -13.90
N MET A 123 22.92 28.05 -14.24
CA MET A 123 22.43 29.05 -15.18
C MET A 123 22.55 30.46 -14.61
N PHE A 124 22.18 30.66 -13.33
CA PHE A 124 22.15 31.99 -12.71
C PHE A 124 23.55 32.53 -12.41
N VAL A 125 24.50 31.67 -12.02
CA VAL A 125 25.92 32.06 -11.90
C VAL A 125 26.44 32.57 -13.25
N ARG A 126 26.11 31.91 -14.36
CA ARG A 126 26.54 32.32 -15.70
C ARG A 126 25.86 33.59 -16.18
N THR A 127 24.58 33.77 -15.87
CA THR A 127 23.74 34.86 -16.39
C THR A 127 23.85 36.13 -15.57
N TYR A 128 23.83 36.03 -14.24
CA TYR A 128 23.78 37.16 -13.32
C TYR A 128 25.06 37.34 -12.49
N GLY A 129 25.97 36.34 -12.48
CA GLY A 129 27.27 36.44 -11.82
C GLY A 129 27.17 36.77 -10.34
N MET A 130 27.96 37.75 -9.90
CA MET A 130 28.06 38.16 -8.49
C MET A 130 26.72 38.62 -7.90
N LEU A 131 25.82 39.22 -8.69
CA LEU A 131 24.51 39.67 -8.21
C LEU A 131 23.67 38.50 -7.69
N TYR A 132 23.69 37.38 -8.43
CA TYR A 132 23.06 36.15 -7.96
C TYR A 132 23.82 35.55 -6.78
N MET A 133 25.15 35.44 -6.84
CA MET A 133 25.93 34.80 -5.78
C MET A 133 25.76 35.48 -4.42
N GLN A 134 25.55 36.80 -4.39
CA GLN A 134 25.28 37.56 -3.16
C GLN A 134 23.86 37.39 -2.61
N ASN A 135 22.92 36.88 -3.42
CA ASN A 135 21.51 36.72 -3.07
C ASN A 135 21.02 35.27 -3.27
N SER A 136 21.94 34.31 -3.40
CA SER A 136 21.63 32.92 -3.75
C SER A 136 20.78 32.23 -2.68
N GLU A 137 20.90 32.66 -1.43
CA GLU A 137 20.11 32.19 -0.29
C GLU A 137 18.59 32.22 -0.58
N VAL A 138 18.08 33.24 -1.25
CA VAL A 138 16.64 33.35 -1.58
C VAL A 138 16.16 32.16 -2.44
N PHE A 139 17.01 31.69 -3.35
CA PHE A 139 16.69 30.56 -4.23
C PHE A 139 16.98 29.22 -3.54
N GLN A 140 18.02 29.13 -2.72
CA GLN A 140 18.32 27.94 -1.91
C GLN A 140 17.20 27.65 -0.90
N ASP A 141 16.66 28.68 -0.26
CA ASP A 141 15.51 28.58 0.65
C ASP A 141 14.28 28.03 -0.07
N LEU A 142 14.00 28.51 -1.30
CA LEU A 142 12.91 28.02 -2.13
C LEU A 142 13.03 26.49 -2.35
N PHE A 143 14.19 26.01 -2.80
CA PHE A 143 14.39 24.57 -3.02
C PHE A 143 14.38 23.76 -1.73
N THR A 144 14.90 24.32 -0.63
CA THR A 144 14.85 23.71 0.69
C THR A 144 13.41 23.48 1.13
N GLU A 145 12.54 24.48 0.99
CA GLU A 145 11.13 24.36 1.36
C GLU A 145 10.33 23.48 0.38
N LEU A 146 10.65 23.48 -0.92
CA LEU A 146 10.06 22.53 -1.88
C LEU A 146 10.39 21.07 -1.51
N LYS A 147 11.66 20.77 -1.17
CA LYS A 147 12.09 19.45 -0.70
C LYS A 147 11.44 19.09 0.64
N ARG A 148 11.32 20.05 1.56
CA ARG A 148 10.64 19.89 2.86
C ARG A 148 9.15 19.58 2.68
N TYR A 149 8.47 20.28 1.77
CA TYR A 149 7.09 19.99 1.42
C TYR A 149 6.96 18.55 0.89
N TYR A 150 7.80 18.17 -0.07
CA TYR A 150 7.75 16.84 -0.67
C TYR A 150 7.93 15.73 0.38
N THR A 151 8.91 15.88 1.27
CA THR A 151 9.25 14.88 2.31
C THR A 151 8.25 14.76 3.45
N GLY A 152 7.18 15.57 3.47
CA GLY A 152 6.12 15.45 4.46
C GLY A 152 6.04 16.61 5.46
N GLY A 153 6.86 17.65 5.30
CA GLY A 153 6.80 18.84 6.14
C GLY A 153 5.43 19.54 6.09
N ASN A 154 5.07 20.17 7.21
CA ASN A 154 3.89 21.04 7.31
C ASN A 154 4.20 22.39 6.66
N VAL A 155 4.27 22.40 5.32
CA VAL A 155 4.58 23.57 4.50
C VAL A 155 3.36 23.91 3.66
N ASN A 156 2.98 25.18 3.63
CA ASN A 156 1.97 25.69 2.71
C ASN A 156 2.68 26.17 1.43
N LEU A 157 2.53 25.42 0.34
CA LEU A 157 3.20 25.76 -0.94
C LEU A 157 2.83 27.15 -1.45
N GLU A 158 1.57 27.56 -1.30
CA GLU A 158 1.15 28.86 -1.82
C GLU A 158 1.78 30.00 -1.04
N GLU A 159 1.82 29.90 0.28
CA GLU A 159 2.44 30.87 1.18
C GLU A 159 3.95 30.93 0.93
N MET A 160 4.63 29.79 0.91
CA MET A 160 6.06 29.70 0.62
C MET A 160 6.43 30.33 -0.72
N LEU A 161 5.64 30.10 -1.77
CA LEU A 161 5.88 30.71 -3.07
C LEU A 161 5.62 32.23 -3.03
N ASN A 162 4.59 32.69 -2.33
CA ASN A 162 4.35 34.13 -2.17
C ASN A 162 5.52 34.79 -1.42
N ASP A 163 6.03 34.16 -0.36
CA ASP A 163 7.18 34.64 0.41
C ASP A 163 8.45 34.71 -0.43
N PHE A 164 8.71 33.70 -1.26
CA PHE A 164 9.81 33.72 -2.23
C PHE A 164 9.73 34.94 -3.14
N TRP A 165 8.56 35.21 -3.74
CA TRP A 165 8.38 36.35 -4.65
C TRP A 165 8.48 37.70 -3.92
N ALA A 166 7.97 37.80 -2.69
CA ALA A 166 8.10 39.01 -1.87
C ALA A 166 9.57 39.30 -1.56
N ARG A 167 10.31 38.32 -1.04
CA ARG A 167 11.75 38.45 -0.77
C ARG A 167 12.54 38.80 -2.02
N LEU A 168 12.22 38.17 -3.16
CA LEU A 168 12.88 38.48 -4.42
C LEU A 168 12.58 39.92 -4.86
N LEU A 169 11.35 40.41 -4.70
CA LEU A 169 10.97 41.79 -5.02
C LEU A 169 11.78 42.78 -4.20
N GLU A 170 11.86 42.58 -2.88
CA GLU A 170 12.59 43.46 -1.97
C GLU A 170 14.07 43.56 -2.35
N ARG A 171 14.72 42.41 -2.63
CA ARG A 171 16.12 42.38 -3.08
C ARG A 171 16.30 43.08 -4.42
N MET A 172 15.44 42.80 -5.39
CA MET A 172 15.52 43.43 -6.70
C MET A 172 15.26 44.93 -6.66
N PHE A 173 14.30 45.38 -5.83
CA PHE A 173 13.97 46.79 -5.68
C PHE A 173 15.14 47.59 -5.10
N GLN A 174 15.87 47.03 -4.13
CA GLN A 174 17.11 47.60 -3.61
C GLN A 174 18.20 47.68 -4.69
N LEU A 175 18.38 46.61 -5.48
CA LEU A 175 19.40 46.54 -6.53
C LEU A 175 19.13 47.50 -7.70
N ILE A 176 17.86 47.75 -8.02
CA ILE A 176 17.45 48.67 -9.08
C ILE A 176 17.56 50.13 -8.64
N ASN A 177 17.45 50.41 -7.33
CA ASN A 177 17.45 51.75 -6.76
C ASN A 177 18.61 51.97 -5.76
N PRO A 178 19.88 51.72 -6.15
CA PRO A 178 21.03 51.74 -5.23
C PRO A 178 21.32 53.13 -4.63
N GLN A 179 20.78 54.19 -5.22
CA GLN A 179 20.90 55.56 -4.73
C GLN A 179 20.07 55.82 -3.45
N TYR A 180 19.15 54.93 -3.10
CA TYR A 180 18.29 55.06 -1.93
C TYR A 180 18.59 53.97 -0.90
N HIS A 181 18.37 54.30 0.37
CA HIS A 181 18.39 53.34 1.47
C HIS A 181 16.96 53.14 1.94
N PHE A 182 16.49 51.89 1.89
CA PHE A 182 15.12 51.53 2.26
C PHE A 182 15.12 50.83 3.62
N SER A 183 14.19 51.22 4.50
CA SER A 183 13.92 50.49 5.74
C SER A 183 13.13 49.21 5.45
N GLU A 184 13.13 48.29 6.40
CA GLU A 184 12.33 47.06 6.33
C GLU A 184 10.83 47.37 6.16
N ASP A 185 10.28 48.30 6.95
CA ASP A 185 8.89 48.76 6.82
C ASP A 185 8.55 49.29 5.42
N TYR A 186 9.52 49.95 4.75
CA TYR A 186 9.31 50.46 3.40
C TYR A 186 9.25 49.31 2.39
N LEU A 187 10.12 48.31 2.54
CA LEU A 187 10.15 47.13 1.67
C LEU A 187 8.90 46.25 1.86
N GLU A 188 8.43 46.09 3.09
CA GLU A 188 7.16 45.42 3.37
C GLU A 188 5.99 46.17 2.72
N CYS A 189 6.04 47.51 2.72
CA CYS A 189 5.07 48.34 2.00
C CYS A 189 5.13 48.10 0.48
N VAL A 190 6.32 48.03 -0.12
CA VAL A 190 6.49 47.69 -1.56
C VAL A 190 5.87 46.34 -1.87
N SER A 191 6.10 45.33 -1.02
CA SER A 191 5.54 43.99 -1.15
C SER A 191 4.00 44.00 -1.18
N LYS A 192 3.33 44.96 -0.52
CA LYS A 192 1.85 45.11 -0.55
C LYS A 192 1.30 45.59 -1.91
N TYR A 193 2.11 46.24 -2.75
CA TYR A 193 1.69 46.70 -4.08
C TYR A 193 1.93 45.68 -5.19
N THR A 194 2.51 44.51 -4.87
CA THR A 194 2.86 43.45 -5.83
C THR A 194 1.69 43.04 -6.72
N ASP A 195 0.49 42.86 -6.16
CA ASP A 195 -0.68 42.41 -6.93
C ASP A 195 -1.19 43.46 -7.93
N GLN A 196 -1.03 44.75 -7.60
CA GLN A 196 -1.45 45.86 -8.44
C GLN A 196 -0.43 46.14 -9.55
N LEU A 197 0.86 46.13 -9.20
CA LEU A 197 1.95 46.50 -10.11
C LEU A 197 2.42 45.34 -10.96
N LYS A 198 2.25 44.10 -10.48
CA LYS A 198 2.73 42.86 -11.12
C LYS A 198 4.17 43.00 -11.63
N PRO A 199 5.13 43.31 -10.73
CA PRO A 199 6.53 43.57 -11.11
C PRO A 199 7.12 42.45 -11.97
N PHE A 200 6.82 41.20 -11.62
CA PHE A 200 7.28 39.99 -12.31
C PHE A 200 6.36 39.52 -13.46
N GLY A 201 5.38 40.34 -13.87
CA GLY A 201 4.36 39.96 -14.84
C GLY A 201 3.40 38.90 -14.28
N ASP A 202 3.02 37.92 -15.12
CA ASP A 202 2.10 36.85 -14.73
C ASP A 202 2.80 35.55 -14.29
N VAL A 203 4.14 35.55 -14.28
CA VAL A 203 4.98 34.40 -13.92
C VAL A 203 4.69 33.89 -12.50
N PRO A 204 4.67 34.72 -11.44
CA PRO A 204 4.41 34.22 -10.07
C PRO A 204 3.09 33.47 -9.96
N ARG A 205 2.03 33.99 -10.58
CA ARG A 205 0.69 33.39 -10.57
C ARG A 205 0.67 32.06 -11.30
N LYS A 206 1.27 31.99 -12.50
CA LYS A 206 1.35 30.76 -13.29
C LYS A 206 2.17 29.69 -12.56
N LEU A 207 3.36 30.06 -12.08
CA LEU A 207 4.25 29.14 -11.39
C LEU A 207 3.60 28.60 -10.12
N LYS A 208 2.93 29.45 -9.33
CA LYS A 208 2.17 29.00 -8.16
C LYS A 208 1.15 27.92 -8.47
N ILE A 209 0.34 28.09 -9.52
CA ILE A 209 -0.67 27.10 -9.89
C ILE A 209 -0.01 25.79 -10.35
N GLN A 210 1.05 25.88 -11.14
CA GLN A 210 1.75 24.73 -11.71
C GLN A 210 2.49 23.94 -10.63
N VAL A 211 3.31 24.60 -9.81
CA VAL A 211 4.08 23.99 -8.71
C VAL A 211 3.13 23.34 -7.70
N THR A 212 2.10 24.05 -7.24
CA THR A 212 1.14 23.49 -6.27
C THR A 212 0.49 22.21 -6.78
N ARG A 213 0.01 22.21 -8.03
CA ARG A 213 -0.63 21.02 -8.62
C ARG A 213 0.34 19.86 -8.79
N ALA A 214 1.54 20.13 -9.31
CA ALA A 214 2.55 19.11 -9.55
C ALA A 214 3.03 18.46 -8.25
N PHE A 215 3.35 19.26 -7.22
CA PHE A 215 3.85 18.75 -5.96
C PHE A 215 2.79 18.02 -5.14
N ILE A 216 1.54 18.50 -5.14
CA ILE A 216 0.44 17.77 -4.50
C ILE A 216 0.30 16.39 -5.15
N ALA A 217 0.24 16.31 -6.48
CA ALA A 217 0.12 15.02 -7.18
C ALA A 217 1.29 14.07 -6.87
N ALA A 218 2.53 14.56 -6.98
CA ALA A 218 3.73 13.75 -6.72
C ALA A 218 3.79 13.25 -5.28
N ARG A 219 3.56 14.14 -4.30
CA ARG A 219 3.53 13.80 -2.87
C ARG A 219 2.42 12.82 -2.55
N THR A 220 1.19 13.10 -3.00
CA THR A 220 0.04 12.21 -2.75
C THR A 220 0.27 10.82 -3.35
N PHE A 221 0.85 10.73 -4.55
CA PHE A 221 1.13 9.44 -5.17
C PHE A 221 2.15 8.61 -4.37
N VAL A 222 3.28 9.20 -3.97
CA VAL A 222 4.31 8.48 -3.18
C VAL A 222 3.79 8.11 -1.79
N GLN A 223 3.02 8.99 -1.16
CA GLN A 223 2.34 8.68 0.11
C GLN A 223 1.33 7.55 -0.07
N GLY A 224 0.55 7.55 -1.14
CA GLY A 224 -0.37 6.46 -1.47
C GLY A 224 0.37 5.14 -1.63
N LEU A 225 1.49 5.10 -2.37
CA LEU A 225 2.32 3.90 -2.47
C LEU A 225 2.84 3.41 -1.11
N THR A 226 3.15 4.33 -0.19
CA THR A 226 3.55 4.02 1.18
C THR A 226 2.40 3.37 1.96
N VAL A 227 1.19 3.93 1.87
CA VAL A 227 -0.01 3.37 2.51
C VAL A 227 -0.33 1.98 1.94
N GLY A 228 -0.32 1.83 0.61
CA GLY A 228 -0.56 0.55 -0.06
C GLY A 228 0.44 -0.52 0.37
N ARG A 229 1.74 -0.16 0.49
CA ARG A 229 2.78 -1.03 1.06
C ARG A 229 2.44 -1.47 2.48
N GLU A 230 2.08 -0.53 3.35
CA GLU A 230 1.80 -0.80 4.76
C GLU A 230 0.57 -1.67 4.96
N VAL A 231 -0.51 -1.39 4.23
CA VAL A 231 -1.72 -2.20 4.22
C VAL A 231 -1.40 -3.62 3.74
N ALA A 232 -0.75 -3.79 2.59
CA ALA A 232 -0.39 -5.11 2.06
C ALA A 232 0.47 -5.93 3.05
N ASN A 233 1.42 -5.28 3.73
CA ASN A 233 2.28 -5.93 4.73
C ASN A 233 1.55 -6.30 6.03
N ARG A 234 0.57 -5.51 6.46
CA ARG A 234 -0.21 -5.79 7.68
C ARG A 234 -1.25 -6.88 7.43
N VAL A 235 -1.96 -6.80 6.30
CA VAL A 235 -3.00 -7.75 5.90
C VAL A 235 -2.43 -9.16 5.73
N SER A 236 -1.22 -9.29 5.17
CA SER A 236 -0.56 -10.59 4.99
C SER A 236 -0.16 -11.26 6.31
N LYS A 237 -0.14 -10.54 7.43
CA LYS A 237 0.28 -11.02 8.76
C LYS A 237 -0.87 -11.21 9.73
N VAL A 238 -2.11 -11.04 9.29
CA VAL A 238 -3.29 -11.26 10.12
C VAL A 238 -3.41 -12.76 10.42
N SER A 239 -3.29 -13.12 11.70
CA SER A 239 -3.41 -14.51 12.12
C SER A 239 -4.82 -15.06 11.86
N PRO A 240 -4.95 -16.34 11.44
CA PRO A 240 -6.24 -16.96 11.23
C PRO A 240 -7.00 -17.12 12.56
N THR A 241 -8.31 -16.96 12.50
CA THR A 241 -9.18 -17.11 13.69
C THR A 241 -9.20 -18.56 14.19
N PRO A 242 -9.54 -18.82 15.47
CA PRO A 242 -9.71 -20.18 15.98
C PRO A 242 -10.77 -20.99 15.21
N GLY A 243 -11.78 -20.32 14.64
CA GLY A 243 -12.76 -20.94 13.73
C GLY A 243 -12.11 -21.42 12.43
N CYS A 244 -11.28 -20.58 11.82
CA CYS A 244 -10.52 -20.92 10.61
C CYS A 244 -9.55 -22.09 10.88
N ILE A 245 -8.78 -22.05 11.97
CA ILE A 245 -7.82 -23.12 12.31
C ILE A 245 -8.53 -24.47 12.45
N ARG A 246 -9.68 -24.51 13.13
CA ARG A 246 -10.50 -25.74 13.23
C ARG A 246 -10.99 -26.20 11.85
N ALA A 247 -11.42 -25.29 10.99
CA ALA A 247 -11.90 -25.63 9.64
C ALA A 247 -10.76 -26.15 8.74
N LEU A 248 -9.57 -25.55 8.82
CA LEU A 248 -8.36 -25.98 8.11
C LEU A 248 -7.92 -27.36 8.58
N MET A 249 -7.84 -27.59 9.89
CA MET A 249 -7.53 -28.90 10.47
C MET A 249 -8.54 -29.96 10.00
N LYS A 250 -9.83 -29.63 10.03
CA LYS A 250 -10.90 -30.53 9.56
C LYS A 250 -10.77 -30.89 8.08
N MET A 251 -10.39 -29.91 7.26
CA MET A 251 -10.26 -30.07 5.82
C MET A 251 -8.99 -30.83 5.41
N LEU A 252 -7.86 -30.53 6.04
CA LEU A 252 -6.54 -31.01 5.63
C LEU A 252 -6.14 -32.30 6.34
N TYR A 253 -6.44 -32.44 7.64
CA TYR A 253 -5.82 -33.46 8.48
C TYR A 253 -6.79 -34.39 9.21
N CYS A 254 -8.08 -34.09 9.31
CA CYS A 254 -9.01 -35.12 9.76
C CYS A 254 -9.09 -36.36 8.84
N PRO A 255 -8.82 -36.29 7.52
CA PRO A 255 -8.61 -37.49 6.72
C PRO A 255 -7.45 -38.36 7.21
N TYR A 256 -6.35 -37.76 7.70
CA TYR A 256 -5.24 -38.51 8.31
C TYR A 256 -5.73 -39.24 9.56
N CYS A 257 -6.48 -38.56 10.42
CA CYS A 257 -7.02 -39.16 11.63
C CYS A 257 -8.01 -40.29 11.33
N ARG A 258 -8.71 -40.25 10.20
CA ARG A 258 -9.63 -41.33 9.77
C ARG A 258 -8.95 -42.44 8.94
N GLY A 259 -7.62 -42.50 8.92
CA GLY A 259 -6.90 -43.54 8.18
C GLY A 259 -6.85 -43.33 6.66
N LEU A 260 -7.09 -42.10 6.18
CA LEU A 260 -7.18 -41.75 4.76
C LEU A 260 -6.23 -40.59 4.38
N PRO A 261 -4.91 -40.72 4.60
CA PRO A 261 -3.97 -39.61 4.43
C PRO A 261 -3.78 -39.14 2.97
N THR A 262 -4.19 -39.95 1.99
CA THR A 262 -4.07 -39.64 0.55
C THR A 262 -5.27 -38.88 -0.01
N VAL A 263 -6.38 -38.80 0.73
CA VAL A 263 -7.60 -38.15 0.28
C VAL A 263 -7.45 -36.63 0.32
N ARG A 264 -7.68 -35.99 -0.82
CA ARG A 264 -7.66 -34.53 -0.95
C ARG A 264 -9.06 -33.94 -0.69
N PRO A 265 -9.15 -32.73 -0.13
CA PRO A 265 -10.45 -32.07 0.05
C PRO A 265 -11.09 -31.75 -1.29
N CYS A 266 -12.42 -31.85 -1.36
CA CYS A 266 -13.18 -31.45 -2.53
C CYS A 266 -12.98 -29.95 -2.83
N LYS A 267 -12.96 -29.56 -4.11
CA LYS A 267 -12.75 -28.15 -4.52
C LYS A 267 -13.67 -27.17 -3.80
N ASN A 268 -14.98 -27.42 -3.77
CA ASN A 268 -15.94 -26.52 -3.15
C ASN A 268 -15.79 -26.47 -1.62
N TYR A 269 -15.40 -27.59 -0.99
CA TYR A 269 -15.13 -27.60 0.44
C TYR A 269 -13.91 -26.71 0.75
N CYS A 270 -12.84 -26.86 -0.04
CA CYS A 270 -11.67 -26.01 0.06
C CYS A 270 -11.99 -24.53 -0.11
N LEU A 271 -12.70 -24.17 -1.17
CA LEU A 271 -13.09 -22.78 -1.41
C LEU A 271 -13.94 -22.19 -0.27
N ASN A 272 -14.84 -22.96 0.32
CA ASN A 272 -15.66 -22.50 1.44
C ASN A 272 -14.83 -22.26 2.71
N VAL A 273 -13.89 -23.16 3.01
CA VAL A 273 -12.97 -22.98 4.15
C VAL A 273 -12.07 -21.77 3.92
N MET A 274 -11.47 -21.63 2.74
CA MET A 274 -10.59 -20.50 2.41
C MET A 274 -11.34 -19.17 2.46
N LYS A 275 -12.57 -19.09 1.93
CA LYS A 275 -13.43 -17.89 2.04
C LYS A 275 -13.72 -17.52 3.49
N GLY A 276 -14.04 -18.49 4.34
CA GLY A 276 -14.26 -18.24 5.76
C GLY A 276 -12.99 -17.78 6.49
N CYS A 277 -11.84 -18.34 6.13
CA CYS A 277 -10.55 -17.96 6.68
C CYS A 277 -10.07 -16.57 6.26
N LEU A 278 -10.39 -16.16 5.04
CA LEU A 278 -9.98 -14.89 4.44
C LEU A 278 -11.07 -13.80 4.49
N ALA A 279 -12.11 -13.99 5.29
CA ALA A 279 -13.25 -13.07 5.36
C ALA A 279 -12.83 -11.64 5.74
N ASN A 280 -12.00 -11.49 6.77
CA ASN A 280 -11.50 -10.18 7.21
C ASN A 280 -10.65 -9.48 6.13
N GLN A 281 -9.92 -10.25 5.32
CA GLN A 281 -9.14 -9.73 4.20
C GLN A 281 -10.07 -9.32 3.05
N ALA A 282 -11.14 -10.09 2.81
CA ALA A 282 -12.13 -9.79 1.78
C ALA A 282 -12.93 -8.51 2.09
N ASP A 283 -13.11 -8.15 3.36
CA ASP A 283 -13.76 -6.88 3.75
C ASP A 283 -13.02 -5.64 3.22
N LEU A 284 -11.72 -5.76 2.92
CA LEU A 284 -10.92 -4.67 2.35
C LEU A 284 -11.10 -4.50 0.84
N ASP A 285 -11.76 -5.43 0.15
CA ASP A 285 -11.84 -5.44 -1.32
C ASP A 285 -12.41 -4.12 -1.87
N THR A 286 -13.49 -3.62 -1.29
CA THR A 286 -14.13 -2.38 -1.75
C THR A 286 -13.21 -1.17 -1.59
N GLU A 287 -12.70 -0.94 -0.36
CA GLU A 287 -11.83 0.20 -0.08
C GLU A 287 -10.49 0.10 -0.81
N TRP A 288 -9.97 -1.10 -1.01
CA TRP A 288 -8.75 -1.33 -1.77
C TRP A 288 -8.92 -0.97 -3.25
N ASN A 289 -10.02 -1.39 -3.88
CA ASN A 289 -10.31 -1.02 -5.26
C ASN A 289 -10.49 0.50 -5.41
N LEU A 290 -11.22 1.15 -4.50
CA LEU A 290 -11.36 2.61 -4.48
C LEU A 290 -10.00 3.32 -4.32
N PHE A 291 -9.13 2.78 -3.46
CA PHE A 291 -7.77 3.29 -3.28
C PHE A 291 -6.94 3.14 -4.57
N ILE A 292 -6.99 1.99 -5.24
CA ILE A 292 -6.27 1.76 -6.50
C ILE A 292 -6.78 2.69 -7.60
N ASP A 293 -8.10 2.86 -7.72
CA ASP A 293 -8.70 3.79 -8.69
C ASP A 293 -8.26 5.23 -8.44
N ALA A 294 -8.26 5.67 -7.18
CA ALA A 294 -7.75 6.98 -6.80
C ALA A 294 -6.25 7.15 -7.12
N MET A 295 -5.46 6.11 -6.89
CA MET A 295 -4.03 6.10 -7.24
C MET A 295 -3.79 6.24 -8.75
N LEU A 296 -4.60 5.57 -9.57
CA LEU A 296 -4.54 5.68 -11.02
C LEU A 296 -4.92 7.10 -11.49
N LEU A 297 -5.95 7.71 -10.89
CA LEU A 297 -6.31 9.11 -11.19
C LEU A 297 -5.19 10.10 -10.86
N VAL A 298 -4.44 9.87 -9.76
CA VAL A 298 -3.28 10.70 -9.44
C VAL A 298 -2.13 10.43 -10.43
N ALA A 299 -1.92 9.18 -10.84
CA ALA A 299 -0.92 8.84 -11.85
C ALA A 299 -1.18 9.55 -13.19
N GLU A 300 -2.43 9.63 -13.65
CA GLU A 300 -2.79 10.41 -14.85
C GLU A 300 -2.38 11.88 -14.75
N ARG A 301 -2.40 12.48 -13.54
CA ARG A 301 -1.94 13.86 -13.33
C ARG A 301 -0.42 14.00 -13.41
N LEU A 302 0.31 12.94 -13.09
CA LEU A 302 1.76 12.86 -13.26
C LEU A 302 2.18 12.65 -14.72
N GLU A 303 1.26 12.23 -15.59
CA GLU A 303 1.49 12.13 -17.04
C GLU A 303 0.99 13.37 -17.80
N GLY A 304 0.16 14.19 -17.16
CA GLY A 304 -0.43 15.39 -17.75
C GLY A 304 0.56 16.54 -18.02
N PRO A 305 0.10 17.63 -18.65
CA PRO A 305 0.94 18.76 -19.06
C PRO A 305 1.49 19.61 -17.91
N PHE A 306 1.03 19.36 -16.68
CA PHE A 306 1.51 20.01 -15.46
C PHE A 306 2.15 18.99 -14.52
N ASN A 307 2.77 17.95 -15.07
CA ASN A 307 3.57 17.02 -14.30
C ASN A 307 4.80 17.72 -13.72
N ILE A 308 5.39 17.11 -12.70
CA ILE A 308 6.48 17.72 -11.94
C ILE A 308 7.73 17.97 -12.78
N GLU A 309 8.06 17.10 -13.74
CA GLU A 309 9.18 17.29 -14.68
C GLU A 309 8.97 18.55 -15.53
N SER A 310 7.79 18.69 -16.13
CA SER A 310 7.41 19.84 -16.97
C SER A 310 7.40 21.18 -16.22
N VAL A 311 7.29 21.15 -14.88
CA VAL A 311 7.28 22.34 -14.03
C VAL A 311 8.67 22.63 -13.46
N MET A 312 9.40 21.59 -13.05
CA MET A 312 10.70 21.74 -12.38
C MET A 312 11.86 21.90 -13.34
N ASP A 313 11.84 21.24 -14.50
CA ASP A 313 12.93 21.36 -15.47
C ASP A 313 13.14 22.79 -15.99
N PRO A 314 12.09 23.55 -16.39
CA PRO A 314 12.25 24.92 -16.86
C PRO A 314 12.11 25.97 -15.74
N ILE A 315 12.17 25.58 -14.46
CA ILE A 315 11.91 26.51 -13.35
C ILE A 315 12.91 27.67 -13.31
N ASP A 316 14.16 27.39 -13.67
CA ASP A 316 15.23 28.35 -13.78
C ASP A 316 14.94 29.41 -14.85
N VAL A 317 14.53 28.99 -16.05
CA VAL A 317 14.12 29.88 -17.14
C VAL A 317 12.90 30.71 -16.72
N LYS A 318 11.92 30.12 -16.04
CA LYS A 318 10.72 30.83 -15.57
C LYS A 318 11.07 31.91 -14.53
N ILE A 319 11.92 31.60 -13.58
CA ILE A 319 12.37 32.57 -12.58
C ILE A 319 13.23 33.66 -13.25
N SER A 320 14.07 33.31 -14.22
CA SER A 320 14.85 34.28 -15.00
C SER A 320 13.94 35.22 -15.80
N GLU A 321 12.88 34.70 -16.43
CA GLU A 321 11.84 35.48 -17.13
C GLU A 321 11.16 36.48 -16.18
N ALA A 322 10.84 36.07 -14.94
CA ALA A 322 10.29 36.98 -13.94
C ALA A 322 11.27 38.11 -13.59
N ILE A 323 12.56 37.78 -13.37
CA ILE A 323 13.60 38.78 -13.11
C ILE A 323 13.71 39.77 -14.28
N MET A 324 13.68 39.29 -15.51
CA MET A 324 13.68 40.15 -16.70
C MET A 324 12.47 41.08 -16.74
N ASN A 325 11.26 40.57 -16.48
CA ASN A 325 10.04 41.38 -16.41
C ASN A 325 10.17 42.51 -15.38
N MET A 326 10.74 42.23 -14.20
CA MET A 326 10.96 43.24 -13.16
C MET A 326 12.00 44.29 -13.57
N GLN A 327 13.06 43.89 -14.29
CA GLN A 327 14.04 44.83 -14.82
C GLN A 327 13.42 45.76 -15.87
N GLU A 328 12.57 45.25 -16.75
CA GLU A 328 11.85 46.04 -17.76
C GLU A 328 10.81 46.98 -17.12
N ASN A 329 10.11 46.51 -16.09
CA ASN A 329 9.10 47.28 -15.35
C ASN A 329 9.70 48.21 -14.28
N SER A 330 11.02 48.22 -14.10
CA SER A 330 11.73 48.92 -13.02
C SER A 330 11.29 50.38 -12.85
N MET A 331 11.26 51.15 -13.94
CA MET A 331 10.86 52.56 -13.91
C MET A 331 9.40 52.76 -13.47
N GLN A 332 8.50 51.89 -13.91
CA GLN A 332 7.09 51.95 -13.54
C GLN A 332 6.87 51.57 -12.08
N VAL A 333 7.59 50.57 -11.59
CA VAL A 333 7.51 50.09 -10.20
C VAL A 333 8.13 51.12 -9.26
N SER A 334 9.28 51.71 -9.58
CA SER A 334 9.92 52.74 -8.75
C SER A 334 9.17 54.07 -8.73
N ALA A 335 8.37 54.39 -9.76
CA ALA A 335 7.65 55.65 -9.85
C ALA A 335 6.32 55.69 -9.09
N LYS A 336 5.82 54.54 -8.63
CA LYS A 336 4.52 54.41 -7.95
C LYS A 336 4.70 54.13 -6.48
#